data_AF-A0A3L7XHI1-F1
#
_entry.id   AF-A0A3L7XHI1-F1
#
_cell.length_a   1.000
_cell.length_b   1.000
_cell.length_c   1.000
_cell.angle_alpha   90.00
_cell.angle_beta   90.00
_cell.angle_gamma   90.00
#
_symmetry.space_group_name_H-M   'P 1'
#
loop_
_entity.id
_entity.type
_entity.pdbx_description
1 polymer ?
#
loop_
_entity_poly.entity_id
_entity_poly.type
_entity_poly.pdbx_seq_one_letter_code
_entity_poly.pdbx_strand_id
1 'polypeptide(L)' 'MDSREFRNWSGHFATGVTVLTVQVGNAVRGMTANAFCSLSLHPPLVLVCIQNGVSMHPFFEVAESFGVNMLASD' A
#
# COMPACT_ATOMS: atom_id res chain seq x y z
N MET A 1 -16.33 20.21 -0.36
CA MET A 1 -15.66 19.33 -1.32
C MET A 1 -16.33 17.98 -1.26
N ASP A 2 -16.85 17.49 -2.39
CA ASP A 2 -17.43 16.15 -2.45
C ASP A 2 -16.36 15.06 -2.68
N SER A 3 -16.75 13.78 -2.60
CA SER A 3 -15.82 12.65 -2.72
C SER A 3 -15.15 12.55 -4.09
N ARG A 4 -15.80 13.03 -5.16
CA ARG A 4 -15.25 13.00 -6.52
C ARG A 4 -14.24 14.13 -6.70
N GLU A 5 -14.56 15.32 -6.21
CA GLU A 5 -13.63 16.46 -6.20
C GLU A 5 -12.34 16.12 -5.45
N PHE A 6 -12.45 15.53 -4.26
CA PHE A 6 -11.27 15.12 -3.49
C PHE A 6 -10.43 14.07 -4.24
N ARG A 7 -11.07 13.06 -4.85
CA ARG A 7 -10.38 12.03 -5.63
C ARG A 7 -9.64 12.62 -6.83
N ASN A 8 -10.27 13.56 -7.53
CA ASN A 8 -9.64 14.25 -8.67
C ASN A 8 -8.42 15.06 -8.21
N TRP A 9 -8.56 15.80 -7.12
CA TRP A 9 -7.46 16.55 -6.52
C TRP A 9 -6.30 15.64 -6.10
N SER A 10 -6.56 14.54 -5.39
CA SER A 10 -5.52 13.57 -5.02
C SER A 10 -4.86 12.92 -6.24
N GLY A 11 -5.61 12.69 -7.32
CA GLY A 11 -5.09 12.11 -8.57
C GLY A 11 -4.07 12.99 -9.29
N HIS A 12 -3.93 14.26 -8.93
CA HIS A 12 -2.87 15.13 -9.46
C HIS A 12 -1.50 14.89 -8.81
N PHE A 13 -1.44 14.18 -7.68
CA PHE A 13 -0.18 13.78 -7.08
C PHE A 13 0.35 12.50 -7.73
N ALA A 14 1.33 12.66 -8.62
CA ALA A 14 1.94 11.54 -9.33
C ALA A 14 2.68 10.60 -8.34
N THR A 15 2.51 9.29 -8.54
CA THR A 15 3.09 8.24 -7.69
C THR A 15 3.65 7.12 -8.57
N GLY A 16 4.59 6.35 -8.02
CA GLY A 16 4.87 5.01 -8.55
C GLY A 16 3.72 4.06 -8.22
N VAL A 17 3.76 2.86 -8.80
CA VAL A 17 2.82 1.79 -8.47
C VAL A 17 3.57 0.72 -7.68
N THR A 18 2.99 0.28 -6.57
CA THR A 18 3.53 -0.83 -5.79
C THR A 18 2.53 -1.96 -5.67
N VAL A 19 3.02 -3.18 -5.45
CA VAL A 19 2.24 -4.31 -4.98
C VAL A 19 2.68 -4.64 -3.56
N LEU A 20 1.76 -4.49 -2.62
CA LEU A 20 1.94 -4.93 -1.24
C LEU A 20 1.60 -6.41 -1.16
N THR A 21 2.47 -7.21 -0.54
CA THR A 21 2.28 -8.65 -0.39
C THR A 21 2.34 -9.06 1.07
N VAL A 22 1.51 -10.02 1.46
CA VAL A 22 1.54 -10.64 2.79
C VAL A 22 1.43 -12.14 2.65
N GLN A 23 2.05 -12.85 3.58
CA GLN A 23 1.91 -14.29 3.73
C GLN A 23 1.38 -14.61 5.12
N VAL A 24 0.28 -15.37 5.18
CA VAL A 24 -0.30 -15.88 6.43
C VAL A 24 -0.46 -17.39 6.28
N GLY A 25 0.37 -18.16 7.00
CA GLY A 25 0.51 -19.61 6.77
C GLY A 25 0.98 -19.90 5.34
N ASN A 26 0.21 -20.70 4.61
CA ASN A 26 0.48 -21.04 3.20
C ASN A 26 -0.21 -20.10 2.20
N ALA A 27 -0.99 -19.12 2.66
CA ALA A 27 -1.71 -18.20 1.79
C ALA A 27 -0.87 -16.96 1.51
N VAL A 28 -0.53 -16.74 0.24
CA VAL A 28 0.09 -15.50 -0.25
C VAL A 28 -0.97 -14.64 -0.89
N ARG A 29 -1.00 -13.35 -0.54
CA ARG A 29 -1.91 -12.38 -1.13
C ARG A 29 -1.19 -11.10 -1.49
N GLY A 30 -1.71 -10.41 -2.51
CA GLY A 30 -1.18 -9.14 -2.97
C GLY A 30 -2.28 -8.11 -3.23
N MET A 31 -1.95 -6.84 -3.06
CA MET A 31 -2.78 -5.72 -3.52
C MET A 31 -1.92 -4.63 -4.15
N THR A 32 -2.44 -4.02 -5.19
CA THR A 32 -1.87 -2.78 -5.74
C THR A 32 -2.10 -1.63 -4.76
N ALA A 33 -1.07 -0.84 -4.51
CA ALA A 33 -1.13 0.37 -3.71
C ALA A 33 -0.20 1.44 -4.31
N ASN A 34 -0.65 2.70 -4.28
CA ASN A 34 0.18 3.85 -4.61
C ASN A 34 0.36 4.82 -3.43
N ALA A 35 -0.35 4.60 -2.32
CA ALA A 35 -0.17 5.32 -1.07
C ALA A 35 1.03 4.75 -0.27
N PHE A 36 2.21 4.86 -0.85
CA PHE A 36 3.50 4.47 -0.27
C PHE A 36 4.38 5.71 -0.11
N CYS A 37 5.11 5.81 1.00
CA CYS A 37 6.18 6.80 1.13
C CYS A 37 7.34 6.29 2.01
N SER A 38 8.54 6.81 1.72
CA SER A 38 9.69 6.71 2.64
C SER A 38 9.40 7.57 3.87
N LEU A 39 9.55 7.00 5.07
CA LEU A 39 9.19 7.67 6.32
C LEU A 39 10.43 8.12 7.12
N SER A 40 11.43 7.25 7.24
CA SER A 40 12.66 7.57 7.99
C SER A 40 13.86 6.84 7.40
N LEU A 41 15.04 7.43 7.55
CA LEU A 41 16.32 6.80 7.21
C LEU A 41 16.96 6.12 8.43
N HIS A 42 16.72 6.64 9.63
CA HIS A 42 17.31 6.17 10.89
C HIS A 42 16.26 6.09 12.00
N PRO A 43 15.71 4.89 12.31
CA PRO A 43 15.86 3.65 11.55
C PRO A 43 15.19 3.73 10.16
N PRO A 44 15.54 2.85 9.22
CA PRO A 44 14.89 2.83 7.91
C PRO A 44 13.44 2.41 8.05
N LEU A 45 12.51 3.31 7.71
CA LEU A 45 11.06 3.09 7.81
C LEU A 45 10.37 3.51 6.53
N VAL A 46 9.30 2.79 6.20
CA VAL A 46 8.35 3.11 5.14
C VAL A 46 6.94 3.17 5.72
N LEU A 47 6.06 3.92 5.06
CA LEU A 47 4.64 4.00 5.39
C LEU A 47 3.82 3.54 4.17
N VAL A 48 2.81 2.72 4.43
CA VAL A 48 1.78 2.34 3.47
C VAL A 48 0.41 2.59 4.08
N CYS A 49 -0.52 3.12 3.28
CA CYS A 49 -1.89 3.34 3.74
C CYS A 49 -2.84 2.30 3.14
N ILE A 50 -3.49 1.53 4.00
CA ILE A 50 -4.46 0.49 3.61
C ILE A 50 -5.84 0.96 4.05
N GLN A 51 -6.80 0.95 3.13
CA GLN A 51 -8.18 1.33 3.45
C GLN A 51 -8.81 0.28 4.38
N ASN A 52 -9.47 0.75 5.44
CA ASN A 52 -10.24 -0.12 6.32
C ASN A 52 -11.32 -0.89 5.55
N GLY A 53 -11.48 -2.17 5.85
CA GLY A 53 -12.54 -3.02 5.27
C GLY A 53 -12.24 -3.57 3.88
N VAL A 54 -11.07 -3.30 3.29
CA VAL A 54 -10.64 -4.06 2.09
C VAL A 54 -10.34 -5.51 2.48
N SER A 55 -10.53 -6.45 1.56
CA SER A 55 -10.34 -7.89 1.81
C SER A 55 -8.94 -8.26 2.28
N MET A 56 -7.94 -7.41 2.01
CA MET A 56 -6.57 -7.57 2.46
C MET A 56 -6.34 -7.13 3.91
N HIS A 57 -7.14 -6.22 4.45
CA HIS A 57 -6.93 -5.62 5.77
C HIS A 57 -6.73 -6.67 6.87
N PRO A 58 -7.57 -7.72 6.99
CA PRO A 58 -7.40 -8.74 8.03
C PRO A 58 -6.07 -9.51 7.93
N PHE A 59 -5.48 -9.61 6.74
CA PHE A 59 -4.19 -10.28 6.56
C PHE A 59 -3.02 -9.41 7.01
N PHE A 60 -3.11 -8.09 6.83
CA PHE A 60 -2.08 -7.16 7.34
C PHE A 60 -2.14 -7.00 8.87
N GLU A 61 -3.28 -7.26 9.50
CA GLU A 61 -3.41 -7.22 10.97
C GLU A 61 -2.70 -8.39 11.66
N VAL A 62 -2.63 -9.56 11.00
CA VAL A 62 -2.10 -10.79 11.60
C VAL A 62 -0.76 -11.23 11.01
N ALA A 63 -0.32 -10.67 9.89
CA ALA A 63 0.96 -10.99 9.28
C ALA A 63 2.12 -10.42 10.11
N GLU A 64 3.17 -11.21 10.30
CA GLU A 64 4.39 -10.77 10.99
C GLU A 64 5.21 -9.77 10.16
N SER A 65 5.05 -9.81 8.84
CA SER A 65 5.73 -8.93 7.90
C SER A 65 4.93 -8.75 6.61
N PHE A 66 5.29 -7.73 5.84
CA PHE A 66 4.76 -7.49 4.51
C PHE A 66 5.90 -7.16 3.55
N GLY A 67 5.68 -7.42 2.27
CA GLY A 67 6.57 -7.03 1.17
C GLY A 67 6.02 -5.82 0.44
N VAL A 68 6.93 -5.01 -0.11
CA VAL A 68 6.62 -3.89 -1.01
C VAL A 68 7.38 -4.13 -2.32
N ASN A 69 6.64 -4.31 -3.41
CA ASN A 69 7.22 -4.53 -4.73
C ASN A 69 6.94 -3.28 -5.58
N MET A 70 7.99 -2.54 -5.96
CA MET A 70 7.84 -1.42 -6.88
C MET A 70 7.71 -1.95 -8.31
N LEU A 71 6.65 -1.56 -9.02
CA LEU A 71 6.45 -1.96 -10.40
C LEU A 71 7.34 -1.13 -11.33
N ALA A 72 7.91 -1.82 -12.32
CA ALA A 72 8.59 -1.20 -13.44
C ALA A 72 7.58 -0.62 -14.44
N SER A 73 8.07 -0.03 -15.53
CA SER A 73 7.25 0.62 -16.55
C SER A 73 6.79 -0.32 -17.68
N ASP A 74 7.26 -1.56 -17.70
CA ASP A 74 6.97 -2.63 -18.66
C ASP A 74 6.00 -3.70 -18.11
#